data_AF-A0A0K1ELY1-F1
#
_entry.id   AF-A0A0K1ELY1-F1
#
_cell.length_a   1.000
_cell.length_b   1.000
_cell.length_c   1.000
_cell.angle_alpha   90.00
_cell.angle_beta   90.00
_cell.angle_gamma   90.00
#
_symmetry.space_group_name_H-M   'P 1'
#
loop_
_entity.id
_entity.type
_entity.pdbx_description
1 polymer ?
#
loop_
_entity_poly.entity_id
_entity_poly.type
_entity_poly.pdbx_seq_one_letter_code
_entity_poly.pdbx_strand_id
1 'polypeptide(L)'
;MANPSYVAERFQELSAQVLAPLVLGGPIRPVRPFGVELGMQVGGARTVLDQDLRSQMDVARVRVARLIAPVDTLPELSTYDWALAAALNDLLQLTNHELGGALTRGRYRTLLGSVIALCERIPPPRTVESALSRQATFARVLECVRTDTTVSWWTGRASFRGQPAPKRLLAWPKARNVNVDARRVALTEMLDGVTGVTVDEYLFAVSLWLTRTPLTDLATLGRRRPTFGWSASTLSVIATGPGRSLAYRLLARAGKAQTLDALRRARKEIPARHAEARALCAAFEQEVRAGFAAHGEETDAEAAARGEGTGAEAMGRGSEPGDAEGSDEAAVCEEDVRREPAGRGEEGRGEEGRGEGARGEDARAGQEALGRG
;
A
#
# COMPACT_ATOMS: atom_id res chain seq x y z
N MET A 1 -9.05 -27.19 14.41
CA MET A 1 -8.46 -25.90 14.86
C MET A 1 -6.96 -25.97 14.63
N ALA A 2 -6.31 -24.87 14.23
CA ALA A 2 -4.87 -24.85 13.99
C ALA A 2 -4.09 -24.94 15.32
N ASN A 3 -2.89 -25.53 15.27
CA ASN A 3 -2.01 -25.62 16.44
C ASN A 3 -1.66 -24.19 16.94
N PRO A 4 -1.86 -23.85 18.23
CA PRO A 4 -1.59 -22.51 18.76
C PRO A 4 -0.17 -22.00 18.49
N SER A 5 0.85 -22.86 18.54
CA SER A 5 2.25 -22.48 18.25
C SER A 5 2.43 -22.08 16.79
N TYR A 6 1.83 -22.84 15.88
CA TYR A 6 1.84 -22.52 14.46
C TYR A 6 1.17 -21.17 14.20
N VAL A 7 -0.02 -20.90 14.76
CA VAL A 7 -0.68 -19.62 14.53
C VAL A 7 0.12 -18.44 15.13
N ALA A 8 0.84 -18.65 16.24
CA ALA A 8 1.75 -17.65 16.79
C ALA A 8 2.94 -17.35 15.87
N GLU A 9 3.58 -18.38 15.30
CA GLU A 9 4.63 -18.23 14.27
C GLU A 9 4.10 -17.43 13.07
N ARG A 10 2.93 -17.81 12.55
CA ARG A 10 2.29 -17.15 11.42
C ARG A 10 1.96 -15.68 11.70
N PHE A 11 1.58 -15.35 12.94
CA PHE A 11 1.34 -13.97 13.37
C PHE A 11 2.64 -13.16 13.37
N GLN A 12 3.74 -13.69 13.90
CA GLN A 12 5.03 -12.98 13.90
C GLN A 12 5.58 -12.77 12.48
N GLU A 13 5.40 -13.77 11.61
CA GLU A 13 5.74 -13.63 10.19
C GLU A 13 4.94 -12.48 9.54
N LEU A 14 3.61 -12.43 9.76
CA LEU A 14 2.75 -11.38 9.20
C LEU A 14 3.11 -9.99 9.73
N SER A 15 3.37 -9.86 11.03
CA SER A 15 3.72 -8.58 11.65
C SER A 15 5.04 -8.06 11.10
N ALA A 16 6.10 -8.87 11.13
CA ALA A 16 7.45 -8.44 10.77
C ALA A 16 7.68 -8.28 9.27
N GLN A 17 7.10 -9.15 8.43
CA GLN A 17 7.41 -9.19 7.00
C GLN A 17 6.40 -8.43 6.12
N VAL A 18 5.19 -8.16 6.63
CA VAL A 18 4.12 -7.52 5.86
C VAL A 18 3.65 -6.24 6.52
N LEU A 19 3.16 -6.30 7.76
CA LEU A 19 2.48 -5.15 8.35
C LEU A 19 3.47 -4.04 8.77
N ALA A 20 4.57 -4.38 9.42
CA ALA A 20 5.55 -3.40 9.84
C ALA A 20 6.20 -2.68 8.64
N PRO A 21 6.67 -3.34 7.56
CA PRO A 21 7.17 -2.64 6.37
C PRO A 21 6.11 -1.79 5.66
N LEU A 22 4.83 -2.20 5.69
CA LEU A 22 3.74 -1.40 5.15
C LEU A 22 3.56 -0.09 5.94
N VAL A 23 3.58 -0.16 7.27
CA VAL A 23 3.38 1.00 8.16
C VAL A 23 4.61 1.91 8.18
N LEU A 24 5.80 1.33 8.38
CA LEU A 24 7.06 2.05 8.56
C LEU A 24 7.65 2.52 7.22
N GLY A 25 7.27 1.89 6.10
CA GLY A 25 7.88 2.11 4.80
C GLY A 25 9.14 1.27 4.63
N GLY A 26 8.97 0.10 4.05
CA GLY A 26 10.06 -0.81 3.77
C GLY A 26 9.67 -1.90 2.77
N PRO A 27 10.60 -2.81 2.45
CA PRO A 27 10.33 -3.92 1.56
C PRO A 27 9.35 -4.91 2.20
N ILE A 28 8.19 -5.09 1.58
CA ILE A 28 7.22 -6.11 1.97
C ILE A 28 7.66 -7.46 1.42
N ARG A 29 7.69 -8.48 2.27
CA ARG A 29 7.96 -9.86 1.89
C ARG A 29 6.71 -10.70 2.18
N PRO A 30 5.85 -10.95 1.18
CA PRO A 30 4.66 -11.76 1.38
C PRO A 30 5.03 -13.14 1.95
N VAL A 31 4.31 -13.57 2.97
CA VAL A 31 4.50 -14.84 3.67
C VAL A 31 3.49 -15.86 3.16
N ARG A 32 3.60 -17.14 3.57
CA ARG A 32 2.70 -18.21 3.11
C ARG A 32 1.21 -17.79 3.18
N PRO A 33 0.36 -18.17 2.23
CA PRO A 33 -1.05 -17.79 2.26
C PRO A 33 -1.75 -18.20 3.57
N PHE A 34 -2.64 -17.35 4.06
CA PHE A 34 -3.40 -17.61 5.29
C PHE A 34 -4.70 -18.37 4.99
N GLY A 35 -5.41 -17.95 3.95
CA GLY A 35 -6.79 -18.40 3.74
C GLY A 35 -7.74 -17.91 4.84
N VAL A 36 -9.00 -18.37 4.77
CA VAL A 36 -10.08 -17.78 5.55
C VAL A 36 -9.95 -18.07 7.05
N GLU A 37 -9.82 -19.35 7.43
CA GLU A 37 -9.85 -19.76 8.84
C GLU A 37 -8.65 -19.25 9.62
N LEU A 38 -7.44 -19.38 9.07
CA LEU A 38 -6.23 -18.88 9.72
C LEU A 38 -6.21 -17.34 9.74
N GLY A 39 -6.64 -16.69 8.65
CA GLY A 39 -6.72 -15.23 8.57
C GLY A 39 -7.63 -14.63 9.66
N MET A 40 -8.76 -15.26 9.96
CA MET A 40 -9.64 -14.83 11.05
C MET A 40 -9.06 -15.10 12.46
N GLN A 41 -8.18 -16.10 12.59
CA GLN A 41 -7.60 -16.50 13.88
C GLN A 41 -6.28 -15.79 14.19
N VAL A 42 -5.56 -15.26 13.19
CA VAL A 42 -4.17 -14.80 13.34
C VAL A 42 -4.05 -13.65 14.36
N GLY A 43 -5.04 -12.77 14.46
CA GLY A 43 -5.05 -11.67 15.43
C GLY A 43 -5.61 -12.02 16.82
N GLY A 44 -6.03 -13.26 17.07
CA GLY A 44 -6.72 -13.63 18.31
C GLY A 44 -5.83 -13.52 19.56
N ALA A 45 -5.99 -12.43 20.33
CA ALA A 45 -5.29 -12.13 21.59
C ALA A 45 -3.75 -12.23 21.53
N ARG A 46 -3.17 -11.98 20.35
CA ARG A 46 -1.71 -12.00 20.14
C ARG A 46 -1.14 -10.60 20.14
N THR A 47 0.05 -10.46 20.72
CA THR A 47 0.85 -9.24 20.70
C THR A 47 2.12 -9.46 19.90
N VAL A 48 2.61 -8.40 19.25
CA VAL A 48 3.93 -8.41 18.61
C VAL A 48 4.97 -8.64 19.70
N LEU A 49 5.81 -9.67 19.55
CA LEU A 49 6.78 -10.05 20.59
C LEU A 49 7.91 -9.01 20.71
N ASP A 50 8.33 -8.47 19.58
CA ASP A 50 9.29 -7.37 19.50
C ASP A 50 8.62 -6.05 19.92
N GLN A 51 8.93 -5.59 21.13
CA GLN A 51 8.37 -4.37 21.70
C GLN A 51 8.85 -3.11 20.99
N ASP A 52 10.07 -3.10 20.45
CA ASP A 52 10.61 -1.95 19.74
C ASP A 52 9.91 -1.80 18.39
N LEU A 53 9.75 -2.91 17.65
CA LEU A 53 8.99 -2.92 16.40
C LEU A 53 7.54 -2.46 16.62
N ARG A 54 6.90 -2.96 17.67
CA ARG A 54 5.54 -2.54 18.05
C ARG A 54 5.47 -1.03 18.33
N SER A 55 6.37 -0.52 19.15
CA SER A 55 6.44 0.91 19.48
C SER A 55 6.63 1.79 18.24
N GLN A 56 7.54 1.39 17.33
CA GLN A 56 7.76 2.10 16.07
C GLN A 56 6.50 2.11 15.19
N MET A 57 5.80 0.98 15.09
CA MET A 57 4.55 0.89 14.34
C MET A 57 3.47 1.81 14.92
N ASP A 58 3.32 1.83 16.25
CA ASP A 58 2.32 2.69 16.91
C ASP A 58 2.62 4.18 16.70
N VAL A 59 3.88 4.59 16.83
CA VAL A 59 4.31 5.98 16.54
C VAL A 59 4.03 6.34 15.07
N ALA A 60 4.35 5.46 14.13
CA ALA A 60 4.11 5.70 12.71
C ALA A 60 2.61 5.79 12.39
N ARG A 61 1.78 4.92 12.97
CA ARG A 61 0.31 4.97 12.82
C ARG A 61 -0.25 6.29 13.37
N VAL A 62 0.17 6.72 14.56
CA VAL A 62 -0.27 8.00 15.14
C VAL A 62 0.15 9.17 14.25
N ARG A 63 1.36 9.17 13.69
CA ARG A 63 1.81 10.21 12.73
C ARG A 63 0.90 10.28 11.50
N VAL A 64 0.51 9.15 10.92
CA VAL A 64 -0.42 9.12 9.78
C VAL A 64 -1.80 9.61 10.19
N ALA A 65 -2.33 9.19 11.35
CA ALA A 65 -3.63 9.65 11.84
C ALA A 65 -3.65 11.16 12.12
N ARG A 66 -2.55 11.72 12.62
CA ARG A 66 -2.39 13.17 12.87
C ARG A 66 -2.51 14.04 11.62
N LEU A 67 -2.30 13.47 10.43
CA LEU A 67 -2.53 14.19 9.18
C LEU A 67 -4.00 14.54 8.94
N ILE A 68 -4.93 13.86 9.64
CA ILE A 68 -6.37 14.04 9.46
C ILE A 68 -7.15 14.27 10.76
N ALA A 69 -6.61 13.97 11.94
CA ALA A 69 -7.25 14.27 13.22
C ALA A 69 -6.24 14.56 14.33
N PRO A 70 -6.55 15.47 15.26
CA PRO A 70 -5.70 15.74 16.43
C PRO A 70 -5.82 14.59 17.44
N VAL A 71 -5.06 13.52 17.20
CA VAL A 71 -5.00 12.34 18.07
C VAL A 71 -3.57 12.09 18.53
N ASP A 72 -3.42 11.66 19.78
CA ASP A 72 -2.11 11.34 20.37
C ASP A 72 -1.89 9.84 20.52
N THR A 73 -2.97 9.07 20.51
CA THR A 73 -2.96 7.62 20.60
C THR A 73 -3.92 7.02 19.59
N LEU A 74 -3.69 5.76 19.27
CA LEU A 74 -4.61 4.93 18.50
C LEU A 74 -4.85 3.63 19.26
N PRO A 75 -6.02 3.00 19.08
CA PRO A 75 -6.25 1.71 19.68
C PRO A 75 -5.28 0.67 19.12
N GLU A 76 -5.02 -0.37 19.92
CA GLU A 76 -4.34 -1.57 19.45
C GLU A 76 -5.07 -2.16 18.23
N LEU A 77 -4.31 -2.83 17.37
CA LEU A 77 -4.86 -3.50 16.20
C LEU A 77 -5.77 -4.65 16.63
N SER A 78 -7.03 -4.59 16.19
CA SER A 78 -8.01 -5.61 16.50
C SER A 78 -7.74 -6.90 15.71
N THR A 79 -8.39 -8.01 16.10
CA THR A 79 -8.38 -9.26 15.33
C THR A 79 -8.75 -9.06 13.85
N TYR A 80 -9.66 -8.13 13.56
CA TYR A 80 -10.10 -7.86 12.18
C TYR A 80 -9.09 -7.03 11.38
N ASP A 81 -8.28 -6.21 12.05
CA ASP A 81 -7.23 -5.45 11.37
C ASP A 81 -6.08 -6.40 10.99
N TRP A 82 -5.78 -7.37 11.83
CA TRP A 82 -4.87 -8.48 11.49
C TRP A 82 -5.43 -9.39 10.40
N ALA A 83 -6.73 -9.68 10.40
CA ALA A 83 -7.38 -10.41 9.32
C ALA A 83 -7.29 -9.64 7.98
N LEU A 84 -7.39 -8.30 8.01
CA LEU A 84 -7.18 -7.46 6.83
C LEU A 84 -5.74 -7.50 6.33
N ALA A 85 -4.76 -7.51 7.24
CA ALA A 85 -3.35 -7.68 6.88
C ALA A 85 -3.10 -9.06 6.26
N ALA A 86 -3.72 -10.13 6.78
CA ALA A 86 -3.67 -11.47 6.19
C ALA A 86 -4.32 -11.51 4.79
N ALA A 87 -5.49 -10.87 4.61
CA ALA A 87 -6.12 -10.76 3.31
C ALA A 87 -5.25 -9.99 2.30
N LEU A 88 -4.56 -8.93 2.75
CA LEU A 88 -3.60 -8.19 1.93
C LEU A 88 -2.38 -9.04 1.56
N ASN A 89 -1.84 -9.82 2.49
CA ASN A 89 -0.77 -10.78 2.20
C ASN A 89 -1.20 -11.75 1.09
N ASP A 90 -2.40 -12.32 1.20
CA ASP A 90 -2.93 -13.28 0.24
C ASP A 90 -3.21 -12.62 -1.13
N LEU A 91 -3.66 -11.35 -1.15
CA LEU A 91 -3.75 -10.53 -2.36
C LEU A 91 -2.39 -10.33 -3.04
N LEU A 92 -1.34 -10.03 -2.26
CA LEU A 92 0.02 -9.89 -2.79
C LEU A 92 0.53 -11.22 -3.35
N GLN A 93 0.21 -12.34 -2.69
CA GLN A 93 0.60 -13.69 -3.13
C GLN A 93 -0.09 -14.14 -4.42
N LEU A 94 -1.25 -13.60 -4.79
CA LEU A 94 -1.84 -13.83 -6.12
C LEU A 94 -0.93 -13.36 -7.26
N THR A 95 -0.02 -12.44 -6.97
CA THR A 95 0.93 -11.89 -7.94
C THR A 95 2.24 -12.68 -8.00
N ASN A 96 2.41 -13.67 -7.12
CA ASN A 96 3.60 -14.51 -7.04
C ASN A 96 3.55 -15.61 -8.11
N HIS A 97 4.45 -15.50 -9.10
CA HIS A 97 4.58 -16.46 -10.20
C HIS A 97 4.92 -17.89 -9.74
N GLU A 98 5.56 -18.07 -8.59
CA GLU A 98 5.94 -19.37 -8.05
C GLU A 98 4.73 -20.15 -7.47
N LEU A 99 3.60 -19.49 -7.27
CA LEU A 99 2.39 -20.15 -6.75
C LEU A 99 1.82 -21.16 -7.76
N GLY A 100 2.06 -20.93 -9.06
CA GLY A 100 1.53 -21.74 -10.16
C GLY A 100 2.59 -22.49 -10.95
N GLY A 101 2.47 -23.81 -10.98
CA GLY A 101 3.01 -24.69 -12.01
C GLY A 101 1.91 -25.21 -12.94
N ALA A 102 2.29 -25.97 -13.96
CA ALA A 102 1.34 -26.55 -14.94
C ALA A 102 0.20 -27.34 -14.28
N LEU A 103 0.48 -28.00 -13.15
CA LEU A 103 -0.48 -28.82 -12.39
C LEU A 103 -1.17 -28.08 -11.23
N THR A 104 -0.80 -26.82 -10.95
CA THR A 104 -1.31 -26.08 -9.78
C THR A 104 -2.02 -24.77 -10.15
N ARG A 105 -2.45 -24.62 -11.42
CA ARG A 105 -3.18 -23.44 -11.90
C ARG A 105 -4.43 -23.12 -11.07
N GLY A 106 -5.09 -24.15 -10.50
CA GLY A 106 -6.25 -23.98 -9.60
C GLY A 106 -5.94 -23.19 -8.31
N ARG A 107 -4.67 -23.14 -7.87
CA ARG A 107 -4.28 -22.47 -6.62
C ARG A 107 -4.57 -20.97 -6.63
N TYR A 108 -4.37 -20.29 -7.76
CA TYR A 108 -4.69 -18.85 -7.85
C TYR A 108 -6.19 -18.59 -7.64
N ARG A 109 -7.05 -19.40 -8.27
CA ARG A 109 -8.51 -19.27 -8.12
C ARG A 109 -8.95 -19.60 -6.69
N THR A 110 -8.41 -20.66 -6.09
CA THR A 110 -8.67 -21.00 -4.69
C THR A 110 -8.21 -19.90 -3.73
N LEU A 111 -7.03 -19.33 -3.95
CA LEU A 111 -6.50 -18.24 -3.14
C LEU A 111 -7.35 -16.98 -3.30
N LEU A 112 -7.73 -16.61 -4.51
CA LEU A 112 -8.62 -15.48 -4.76
C LEU A 112 -9.97 -15.67 -4.06
N GLY A 113 -10.58 -16.85 -4.20
CA GLY A 113 -11.82 -17.18 -3.51
C GLY A 113 -11.69 -17.08 -1.99
N SER A 114 -10.52 -17.46 -1.45
CA SER A 114 -10.21 -17.33 -0.02
C SER A 114 -10.06 -15.87 0.41
N VAL A 115 -9.42 -15.01 -0.40
CA VAL A 115 -9.33 -13.56 -0.15
C VAL A 115 -10.72 -12.94 -0.10
N ILE A 116 -11.57 -13.23 -1.09
CA ILE A 116 -12.94 -12.71 -1.17
C ILE A 116 -13.73 -13.15 0.07
N ALA A 117 -13.73 -14.45 0.37
CA ALA A 117 -14.45 -14.99 1.53
C ALA A 117 -13.92 -14.44 2.87
N LEU A 118 -12.61 -14.21 2.99
CA LEU A 118 -12.02 -13.57 4.17
C LEU A 118 -12.48 -12.11 4.31
N CYS A 119 -12.45 -11.33 3.22
CA CYS A 119 -12.90 -9.94 3.23
C CYS A 119 -14.41 -9.81 3.54
N GLU A 120 -15.23 -10.75 3.08
CA GLU A 120 -16.67 -10.81 3.38
C GLU A 120 -16.94 -11.06 4.87
N ARG A 121 -16.11 -11.89 5.53
CA ARG A 121 -16.20 -12.17 6.98
C ARG A 121 -15.70 -11.03 7.85
N ILE A 122 -14.87 -10.13 7.32
CA ILE A 122 -14.37 -8.96 8.05
C ILE A 122 -15.48 -7.90 8.14
N PRO A 123 -15.92 -7.51 9.35
CA PRO A 123 -16.92 -6.47 9.48
C PRO A 123 -16.35 -5.09 9.11
N PRO A 124 -17.20 -4.18 8.59
CA PRO A 124 -16.82 -2.79 8.43
C PRO A 124 -16.51 -2.14 9.79
N PRO A 125 -15.71 -1.06 9.84
CA PRO A 125 -15.44 -0.36 11.08
C PRO A 125 -16.76 0.23 11.63
N ARG A 126 -17.08 -0.07 12.90
CA ARG A 126 -18.31 0.38 13.55
C ARG A 126 -18.19 1.76 14.18
N THR A 127 -16.96 2.21 14.41
CA THR A 127 -16.67 3.52 15.01
C THR A 127 -15.72 4.31 14.12
N VAL A 128 -15.75 5.63 14.27
CA VAL A 128 -14.86 6.56 13.58
C VAL A 128 -13.40 6.31 13.98
N GLU A 129 -13.16 5.97 15.26
CA GLU A 129 -11.85 5.57 15.77
C GLU A 129 -11.32 4.31 15.08
N SER A 130 -12.14 3.26 14.92
CA SER A 130 -11.74 2.05 14.19
C SER A 130 -11.46 2.35 12.71
N ALA A 131 -12.25 3.23 12.08
CA ALA A 131 -12.00 3.64 10.70
C ALA A 131 -10.67 4.40 10.57
N LEU A 132 -10.39 5.30 11.51
CA LEU A 132 -9.13 6.05 11.58
C LEU A 132 -7.93 5.13 11.84
N SER A 133 -8.06 4.17 12.76
CA SER A 133 -7.02 3.16 13.05
C SER A 133 -6.69 2.32 11.81
N ARG A 134 -7.71 1.86 11.07
CA ARG A 134 -7.51 1.16 9.79
C ARG A 134 -6.83 2.04 8.76
N GLN A 135 -7.23 3.31 8.61
CA GLN A 135 -6.57 4.24 7.71
C GLN A 135 -5.10 4.45 8.06
N ALA A 136 -4.80 4.68 9.32
CA ALA A 136 -3.43 4.87 9.81
C ALA A 136 -2.53 3.67 9.51
N THR A 137 -3.11 2.46 9.56
CA THR A 137 -2.40 1.20 9.34
C THR A 137 -2.21 0.89 7.85
N PHE A 138 -3.19 1.24 7.01
CA PHE A 138 -3.26 0.81 5.61
C PHE A 138 -3.12 1.96 4.60
N ALA A 139 -2.83 3.19 5.03
CA ALA A 139 -2.73 4.37 4.17
C ALA A 139 -1.83 4.18 2.93
N ARG A 140 -0.78 3.35 3.05
CA ARG A 140 0.23 3.14 2.02
C ARG A 140 0.00 1.93 1.12
N VAL A 141 -1.12 1.23 1.28
CA VAL A 141 -1.38 -0.02 0.55
C VAL A 141 -1.35 0.14 -0.97
N LEU A 142 -1.86 1.27 -1.50
CA LEU A 142 -1.83 1.55 -2.94
C LEU A 142 -0.52 2.21 -3.40
N GLU A 143 0.37 2.58 -2.47
CA GLU A 143 1.75 2.98 -2.77
C GLU A 143 2.67 1.75 -2.96
N CYS A 144 2.18 0.55 -2.60
CA CYS A 144 2.92 -0.69 -2.79
C CYS A 144 3.25 -0.90 -4.27
N VAL A 145 4.54 -1.04 -4.54
CA VAL A 145 5.08 -1.34 -5.86
C VAL A 145 5.90 -2.62 -5.82
N ARG A 146 5.82 -3.40 -6.89
CA ARG A 146 6.70 -4.55 -7.15
C ARG A 146 7.75 -4.09 -8.15
N THR A 147 9.01 -4.39 -7.90
CA THR A 147 10.07 -4.12 -8.88
C THR A 147 10.27 -5.38 -9.72
N ASP A 148 9.91 -5.30 -10.99
CA ASP A 148 10.09 -6.38 -11.94
C ASP A 148 11.35 -6.11 -12.75
N THR A 149 12.22 -7.10 -12.85
CA THR A 149 13.49 -7.00 -13.57
C THR A 149 13.42 -7.87 -14.82
N THR A 150 13.52 -7.25 -16.00
CA THR A 150 13.82 -7.96 -17.24
C THR A 150 15.32 -7.93 -17.47
N VAL A 151 15.91 -9.10 -17.74
CA VAL A 151 17.28 -9.21 -18.25
C VAL A 151 17.21 -9.74 -19.67
N SER A 152 17.81 -9.04 -20.62
CA SER A 152 17.95 -9.47 -22.02
C SER A 152 19.43 -9.55 -22.41
N TRP A 153 19.77 -10.48 -23.30
CA TRP A 153 21.12 -10.70 -23.82
C TRP A 153 21.02 -11.30 -25.24
N TRP A 154 22.15 -11.44 -25.94
CA TRP A 154 22.13 -11.80 -27.37
C TRP A 154 21.41 -13.11 -27.73
N THR A 155 21.31 -14.09 -26.81
CA THR A 155 20.58 -15.35 -27.02
C THR A 155 19.22 -15.43 -26.35
N GLY A 156 18.75 -14.41 -25.63
CA GLY A 156 17.46 -14.52 -24.97
C GLY A 156 17.11 -13.45 -23.97
N ARG A 157 16.02 -13.70 -23.24
CA ARG A 157 15.45 -12.81 -22.23
C ARG A 157 14.90 -13.64 -21.07
N ALA A 158 15.04 -13.12 -19.85
CA ALA A 158 14.41 -13.64 -18.64
C ALA A 158 13.78 -12.49 -17.85
N SER A 159 12.64 -12.74 -17.22
CA SER A 159 11.93 -11.74 -16.39
C SER A 159 11.75 -12.27 -14.98
N PHE A 160 12.01 -11.42 -13.99
CA PHE A 160 11.96 -11.71 -12.56
C PHE A 160 10.94 -10.78 -11.92
N ARG A 161 9.91 -11.35 -11.28
CA ARG A 161 8.81 -10.57 -10.67
C ARG A 161 9.05 -10.39 -9.19
N GLY A 162 9.32 -9.15 -8.77
CA GLY A 162 9.59 -8.83 -7.35
C GLY A 162 10.84 -9.48 -6.78
N GLN A 163 11.72 -10.03 -7.62
CA GLN A 163 12.96 -10.68 -7.23
C GLN A 163 14.14 -10.11 -8.04
N PRO A 164 15.33 -9.99 -7.44
CA PRO A 164 16.52 -9.59 -8.18
C PRO A 164 16.92 -10.69 -9.18
N ALA A 165 17.46 -10.28 -10.32
CA ALA A 165 17.99 -11.23 -11.29
C ALA A 165 19.19 -12.02 -10.70
N PRO A 166 19.32 -13.34 -10.98
CA PRO A 166 20.47 -14.12 -10.55
C PRO A 166 21.78 -13.54 -11.07
N LYS A 167 22.80 -13.44 -10.21
CA LYS A 167 24.13 -12.88 -10.54
C LYS A 167 24.75 -13.47 -11.81
N ARG A 168 24.52 -14.76 -12.08
CA ARG A 168 25.01 -15.46 -13.29
C ARG A 168 24.47 -14.89 -14.61
N LEU A 169 23.26 -14.33 -14.62
CA LEU A 169 22.67 -13.72 -15.82
C LEU A 169 23.19 -12.30 -16.04
N LEU A 170 23.66 -11.66 -14.97
CA LEU A 170 24.29 -10.34 -15.00
C LEU A 170 25.79 -10.39 -15.33
N ALA A 171 26.36 -11.60 -15.43
CA ALA A 171 27.77 -11.79 -15.74
C ALA A 171 28.09 -11.48 -17.21
N TRP A 172 29.28 -10.90 -17.42
CA TRP A 172 29.83 -10.52 -18.73
C TRP A 172 28.94 -9.56 -19.54
N PRO A 173 28.57 -8.39 -18.97
CA PRO A 173 27.60 -7.48 -19.58
C PRO A 173 28.00 -7.04 -20.99
N LYS A 174 29.29 -6.76 -21.21
CA LYS A 174 29.83 -6.35 -22.53
C LYS A 174 29.89 -7.49 -23.55
N ALA A 175 30.32 -8.68 -23.12
CA ALA A 175 30.48 -9.81 -24.06
C ALA A 175 29.14 -10.41 -24.48
N ARG A 176 28.12 -10.34 -23.62
CA ARG A 176 26.79 -10.91 -23.88
C ARG A 176 25.73 -9.86 -24.24
N ASN A 177 26.10 -8.59 -24.32
CA ASN A 177 25.16 -7.47 -24.47
C ASN A 177 24.00 -7.56 -23.47
N VAL A 178 24.33 -7.72 -22.17
CA VAL A 178 23.32 -7.85 -21.12
C VAL A 178 22.69 -6.48 -20.85
N ASN A 179 21.39 -6.36 -21.08
CA ASN A 179 20.58 -5.20 -20.73
C ASN A 179 19.61 -5.58 -19.60
N VAL A 180 19.58 -4.74 -18.56
CA VAL A 180 18.72 -4.90 -17.38
C VAL A 180 17.74 -3.74 -17.35
N ASP A 181 16.46 -4.08 -17.46
CA ASP A 181 15.35 -3.14 -17.36
C ASP A 181 14.58 -3.41 -16.07
N ALA A 182 14.53 -2.43 -15.17
CA ALA A 182 13.83 -2.52 -13.90
C ALA A 182 12.59 -1.64 -13.92
N ARG A 183 11.41 -2.27 -13.85
CA ARG A 183 10.12 -1.59 -13.90
C ARG A 183 9.44 -1.64 -12.53
N ARG A 184 8.94 -0.49 -12.06
CA ARG A 184 8.05 -0.40 -10.90
C ARG A 184 6.61 -0.67 -11.36
N VAL A 185 5.98 -1.69 -10.78
CA VAL A 185 4.61 -2.11 -11.09
C VAL A 185 3.74 -1.84 -9.87
N ALA A 186 2.73 -0.99 -10.00
CA ALA A 186 1.81 -0.67 -8.91
C ALA A 186 0.92 -1.87 -8.56
N LEU A 187 0.43 -1.95 -7.32
CA LEU A 187 -0.45 -3.03 -6.83
C LEU A 187 -1.56 -3.41 -7.82
N THR A 188 -2.20 -2.41 -8.42
CA THR A 188 -3.35 -2.56 -9.33
C THR A 188 -2.97 -3.16 -10.69
N GLU A 189 -1.68 -3.24 -11.00
CA GLU A 189 -1.12 -3.78 -12.25
C GLU A 189 -0.34 -5.08 -12.02
N MET A 190 -0.11 -5.49 -10.76
CA MET A 190 0.79 -6.61 -10.43
C MET A 190 0.34 -7.98 -10.96
N LEU A 191 -0.95 -8.14 -11.26
CA LEU A 191 -1.49 -9.38 -11.83
C LEU A 191 -1.18 -9.55 -13.32
N ASP A 192 -0.64 -8.52 -13.99
CA ASP A 192 -0.36 -8.61 -15.42
C ASP A 192 0.51 -9.85 -15.75
N GLY A 193 0.08 -10.60 -16.76
CA GLY A 193 0.67 -11.86 -17.18
C GLY A 193 0.65 -13.01 -16.16
N VAL A 194 -0.18 -12.97 -15.11
CA VAL A 194 -0.48 -14.16 -14.27
C VAL A 194 -1.62 -14.95 -14.91
N THR A 195 -1.48 -16.27 -15.02
CA THR A 195 -2.53 -17.14 -15.59
C THR A 195 -3.46 -17.70 -14.51
N GLY A 196 -4.76 -17.82 -14.81
CA GLY A 196 -5.74 -18.52 -13.96
C GLY A 196 -6.69 -17.62 -13.17
N VAL A 197 -6.36 -16.33 -13.08
CA VAL A 197 -7.20 -15.26 -12.54
C VAL A 197 -7.14 -14.08 -13.50
N THR A 198 -8.28 -13.48 -13.79
CA THR A 198 -8.36 -12.29 -14.65
C THR A 198 -8.03 -11.02 -13.88
N VAL A 199 -7.60 -9.98 -14.58
CA VAL A 199 -7.32 -8.67 -13.96
C VAL A 199 -8.56 -8.11 -13.27
N ASP A 200 -9.75 -8.29 -13.85
CA ASP A 200 -11.00 -7.79 -13.28
C ASP A 200 -11.38 -8.52 -11.99
N GLU A 201 -11.20 -9.85 -11.92
CA GLU A 201 -11.41 -10.63 -10.70
C GLU A 201 -10.47 -10.18 -9.56
N TYR A 202 -9.21 -9.89 -9.88
CA TYR A 202 -8.26 -9.35 -8.90
C TYR A 202 -8.62 -7.94 -8.46
N LEU A 203 -8.94 -7.04 -9.39
CA LEU A 203 -9.34 -5.68 -9.07
C LEU A 203 -10.65 -5.64 -8.27
N PHE A 204 -11.56 -6.60 -8.50
CA PHE A 204 -12.74 -6.81 -7.66
C PHE A 204 -12.33 -7.15 -6.23
N ALA A 205 -11.39 -8.08 -6.01
CA ALA A 205 -10.91 -8.42 -4.67
C ALA A 205 -10.19 -7.24 -3.99
N VAL A 206 -9.39 -6.46 -4.73
CA VAL A 206 -8.79 -5.21 -4.23
C VAL A 206 -9.89 -4.22 -3.83
N SER A 207 -10.92 -4.05 -4.66
CA SER A 207 -12.05 -3.17 -4.36
C SER A 207 -12.80 -3.62 -3.11
N LEU A 208 -13.05 -4.92 -2.96
CA LEU A 208 -13.71 -5.50 -1.80
C LEU A 208 -12.89 -5.30 -0.51
N TRP A 209 -11.57 -5.46 -0.60
CA TRP A 209 -10.66 -5.18 0.50
C TRP A 209 -10.69 -3.70 0.90
N LEU A 210 -10.69 -2.79 -0.07
CA LEU A 210 -10.80 -1.34 0.17
C LEU A 210 -12.12 -0.95 0.85
N THR A 211 -13.22 -1.66 0.60
CA THR A 211 -14.47 -1.38 1.32
C THR A 211 -14.35 -1.63 2.83
N ARG A 212 -13.35 -2.41 3.28
CA ARG A 212 -13.10 -2.66 4.71
C ARG A 212 -12.23 -1.58 5.35
N THR A 213 -11.63 -0.70 4.55
CA THR A 213 -10.79 0.42 4.94
C THR A 213 -11.36 1.73 4.32
N PRO A 214 -12.59 2.14 4.69
CA PRO A 214 -13.34 3.18 3.97
C PRO A 214 -12.63 4.54 3.87
N LEU A 215 -11.83 4.91 4.88
CA LEU A 215 -11.01 6.12 4.83
C LEU A 215 -9.81 5.96 3.89
N THR A 216 -9.23 4.76 3.73
CA THR A 216 -8.19 4.48 2.72
C THR A 216 -8.76 4.53 1.31
N ASP A 217 -9.96 3.99 1.15
CA ASP A 217 -10.70 4.07 -0.11
C ASP A 217 -10.98 5.52 -0.52
N LEU A 218 -11.43 6.36 0.42
CA LEU A 218 -11.62 7.80 0.20
C LEU A 218 -10.29 8.54 -0.04
N ALA A 219 -9.24 8.26 0.73
CA ALA A 219 -7.92 8.89 0.56
C ALA A 219 -7.34 8.64 -0.85
N THR A 220 -7.76 7.56 -1.49
CA THR A 220 -7.27 7.11 -2.80
C THR A 220 -8.34 7.21 -3.88
N LEU A 221 -9.36 8.06 -3.69
CA LEU A 221 -10.50 8.18 -4.61
C LEU A 221 -10.11 8.48 -6.07
N GLY A 222 -8.97 9.16 -6.26
CA GLY A 222 -8.44 9.59 -7.55
C GLY A 222 -7.74 8.48 -8.34
N ARG A 223 -7.62 7.28 -7.76
CA ARG A 223 -6.99 6.13 -8.43
C ARG A 223 -7.76 5.74 -9.70
N ARG A 224 -7.02 5.24 -10.69
CA ARG A 224 -7.57 4.82 -11.99
C ARG A 224 -8.31 3.49 -11.91
N ARG A 225 -7.76 2.52 -11.16
CA ARG A 225 -8.31 1.15 -11.00
C ARG A 225 -7.98 0.62 -9.60
N PRO A 226 -8.86 -0.20 -8.98
CA PRO A 226 -10.30 -0.21 -9.24
C PRO A 226 -10.83 1.22 -9.01
N THR A 227 -11.78 1.68 -9.82
CA THR A 227 -12.31 3.03 -9.66
C THR A 227 -13.02 3.18 -8.31
N PHE A 228 -12.92 4.35 -7.69
CA PHE A 228 -13.69 4.64 -6.47
C PHE A 228 -15.19 4.51 -6.72
N GLY A 229 -15.89 3.86 -5.80
CA GLY A 229 -17.34 3.68 -5.78
C GLY A 229 -17.85 3.68 -4.35
N TRP A 230 -19.06 4.20 -4.13
CA TRP A 230 -19.64 4.29 -2.79
C TRP A 230 -20.02 2.90 -2.27
N SER A 231 -19.31 2.44 -1.23
CA SER A 231 -19.64 1.25 -0.47
C SER A 231 -20.48 1.60 0.76
N ALA A 232 -21.22 0.63 1.30
CA ALA A 232 -21.95 0.79 2.56
C ALA A 232 -21.05 1.31 3.70
N SER A 233 -19.77 0.90 3.72
CA SER A 233 -18.79 1.32 4.72
C SER A 233 -18.32 2.77 4.55
N THR A 234 -18.13 3.23 3.31
CA THR A 234 -17.85 4.66 3.06
C THR A 234 -19.06 5.53 3.38
N LEU A 235 -20.26 5.08 3.04
CA LEU A 235 -21.52 5.75 3.37
C LEU A 235 -21.72 5.85 4.89
N SER A 236 -21.47 4.78 5.64
CA SER A 236 -21.61 4.79 7.10
C SER A 236 -20.64 5.76 7.78
N VAL A 237 -19.42 5.93 7.24
CA VAL A 237 -18.46 6.92 7.75
C VAL A 237 -18.99 8.34 7.55
N ILE A 238 -19.41 8.69 6.33
CA ILE A 238 -19.88 10.06 6.01
C ILE A 238 -21.29 10.37 6.56
N ALA A 239 -22.04 9.35 6.96
CA ALA A 239 -23.35 9.53 7.63
C ALA A 239 -23.21 10.17 9.01
N THR A 240 -22.04 10.03 9.66
CA THR A 240 -21.77 10.61 10.98
C THR A 240 -21.00 11.93 10.85
N GLY A 241 -21.24 12.90 11.75
CA GLY A 241 -20.52 14.18 11.75
C GLY A 241 -18.99 14.04 11.85
N PRO A 242 -18.45 13.28 12.82
CA PRO A 242 -17.01 13.10 12.95
C PRO A 242 -16.39 12.33 11.76
N GLY A 243 -17.05 11.29 11.27
CA GLY A 243 -16.57 10.53 10.10
C GLY A 243 -16.59 11.36 8.82
N ARG A 244 -17.61 12.21 8.64
CA ARG A 244 -17.68 13.19 7.54
C ARG A 244 -16.54 14.20 7.60
N SER A 245 -16.24 14.72 8.78
CA SER A 245 -15.12 15.66 8.99
C SER A 245 -13.77 15.02 8.63
N LEU A 246 -13.54 13.75 9.03
CA LEU A 246 -12.34 13.00 8.63
C LEU A 246 -12.27 12.80 7.11
N ALA A 247 -13.38 12.40 6.50
CA ALA A 247 -13.47 12.22 5.06
C ALA A 247 -13.12 13.54 4.35
N TYR A 248 -13.75 14.66 4.71
CA TYR A 248 -13.45 15.98 4.14
C TYR A 248 -11.95 16.33 4.22
N ARG A 249 -11.31 16.12 5.38
CA ARG A 249 -9.86 16.39 5.54
C ARG A 249 -8.98 15.52 4.65
N LEU A 250 -9.36 14.26 4.42
CA LEU A 250 -8.67 13.41 3.44
C LEU A 250 -8.84 13.95 2.02
N LEU A 251 -10.07 14.28 1.64
CA LEU A 251 -10.41 14.82 0.33
C LEU A 251 -9.68 16.13 0.04
N ALA A 252 -9.55 16.99 1.05
CA ALA A 252 -8.84 18.25 0.94
C ALA A 252 -7.37 18.09 0.50
N ARG A 253 -6.77 16.91 0.71
CA ARG A 253 -5.39 16.60 0.35
C ARG A 253 -5.23 16.02 -1.07
N ALA A 254 -6.30 15.53 -1.69
CA ALA A 254 -6.26 14.85 -3.00
C ALA A 254 -6.40 15.82 -4.19
N GLY A 255 -6.67 17.11 -3.93
CA GLY A 255 -6.89 18.13 -4.95
C GLY A 255 -8.35 18.26 -5.38
N LYS A 256 -8.79 19.51 -5.61
CA LYS A 256 -10.20 19.89 -5.84
C LYS A 256 -10.84 19.22 -7.06
N ALA A 257 -10.21 19.33 -8.23
CA ALA A 257 -10.78 18.84 -9.49
C ALA A 257 -10.96 17.31 -9.48
N GLN A 258 -9.88 16.58 -9.16
CA GLN A 258 -9.89 15.12 -9.07
C GLN A 258 -10.93 14.62 -8.05
N THR A 259 -11.02 15.29 -6.90
CA THR A 259 -12.00 14.96 -5.86
C THR A 259 -13.44 15.09 -6.36
N LEU A 260 -13.81 16.26 -6.88
CA LEU A 260 -15.19 16.52 -7.29
C LEU A 260 -15.63 15.64 -8.47
N ASP A 261 -14.72 15.31 -9.39
CA ASP A 261 -15.05 14.45 -10.52
C ASP A 261 -15.25 12.99 -10.10
N ALA A 262 -14.40 12.46 -9.22
CA ALA A 262 -14.56 11.11 -8.70
C ALA A 262 -15.81 10.96 -7.82
N LEU A 263 -16.13 11.93 -6.95
CA LEU A 263 -17.38 11.91 -6.16
C LEU A 263 -18.62 11.94 -7.06
N ARG A 264 -18.61 12.79 -8.09
CA ARG A 264 -19.71 12.89 -9.06
C ARG A 264 -19.89 11.60 -9.84
N ARG A 265 -18.79 11.00 -10.32
CA ARG A 265 -18.80 9.70 -11.02
C ARG A 265 -19.38 8.61 -10.12
N ALA A 266 -18.82 8.44 -8.92
CA ALA A 266 -19.27 7.43 -7.97
C ALA A 266 -20.75 7.60 -7.57
N ARG A 267 -21.24 8.84 -7.43
CA ARG A 267 -22.66 9.11 -7.13
C ARG A 267 -23.59 8.66 -8.27
N LYS A 268 -23.17 8.78 -9.53
CA LYS A 268 -23.96 8.33 -10.70
C LYS A 268 -24.10 6.81 -10.74
N GLU A 269 -23.14 6.08 -10.19
CA GLU A 269 -23.14 4.61 -10.13
C GLU A 269 -24.10 4.05 -9.06
N ILE A 270 -24.60 4.88 -8.13
CA ILE A 270 -25.57 4.45 -7.11
C ILE A 270 -26.95 4.24 -7.77
N PRO A 271 -27.54 3.02 -7.70
CA PRO A 271 -28.86 2.74 -8.26
C PRO A 271 -29.97 3.64 -7.70
N ALA A 272 -30.95 3.99 -8.55
CA ALA A 272 -32.05 4.89 -8.17
C ALA A 272 -32.88 4.40 -6.96
N ARG A 273 -32.99 3.07 -6.77
CA ARG A 273 -33.65 2.45 -5.62
C ARG A 273 -32.99 2.76 -4.27
N HIS A 274 -31.76 3.29 -4.25
CA HIS A 274 -31.05 3.70 -3.05
C HIS A 274 -31.08 5.23 -2.90
N ALA A 275 -32.28 5.81 -2.87
CA ALA A 275 -32.48 7.27 -2.87
C ALA A 275 -31.79 7.96 -1.68
N GLU A 276 -31.85 7.37 -0.48
CA GLU A 276 -31.19 7.89 0.73
C GLU A 276 -29.67 7.99 0.57
N ALA A 277 -29.03 6.94 0.03
CA ALA A 277 -27.59 6.95 -0.22
C ALA A 277 -27.20 8.02 -1.26
N ARG A 278 -28.02 8.21 -2.30
CA ARG A 278 -27.80 9.27 -3.30
C ARG A 278 -27.92 10.66 -2.69
N ALA A 279 -28.91 10.88 -1.82
CA ALA A 279 -29.10 12.14 -1.12
C ALA A 279 -27.92 12.44 -0.18
N LEU A 280 -27.47 11.45 0.60
CA LEU A 280 -26.29 11.57 1.46
C LEU A 280 -25.03 11.93 0.67
N CYS A 281 -24.75 11.22 -0.43
CA CYS A 281 -23.59 11.53 -1.27
C CYS A 281 -23.69 12.91 -1.94
N ALA A 282 -24.90 13.33 -2.35
CA ALA A 282 -25.11 14.63 -2.95
C ALA A 282 -24.87 15.76 -1.93
N ALA A 283 -25.38 15.62 -0.71
CA ALA A 283 -25.16 16.57 0.37
C ALA A 283 -23.66 16.66 0.72
N PHE A 284 -22.98 15.51 0.83
CA PHE A 284 -21.54 15.49 1.08
C PHE A 284 -20.72 16.08 -0.07
N GLU A 285 -21.07 15.83 -1.34
CA GLU A 285 -20.42 16.47 -2.50
C GLU A 285 -20.58 17.99 -2.47
N GLN A 286 -21.74 18.51 -2.07
CA GLN A 286 -21.98 19.94 -1.91
C GLN A 286 -21.16 20.54 -0.78
N GLU A 287 -21.07 19.86 0.36
CA GLU A 287 -20.24 20.26 1.50
C GLU A 287 -18.77 20.36 1.12
N VAL A 288 -18.23 19.34 0.43
CA VAL A 288 -16.85 19.33 -0.08
C VAL A 288 -16.62 20.48 -1.06
N ARG A 289 -17.56 20.74 -1.96
CA ARG A 289 -17.48 21.85 -2.92
C ARG A 289 -17.46 23.20 -2.21
N ALA A 290 -18.32 23.41 -1.20
CA ALA A 290 -18.37 24.63 -0.42
C ALA A 290 -17.06 24.84 0.35
N GLY A 291 -16.53 23.79 0.99
CA GLY A 291 -15.25 23.85 1.68
C GLY A 291 -14.08 24.21 0.75
N PHE A 292 -14.06 23.64 -0.47
CA PHE A 292 -13.07 24.01 -1.50
C PHE A 292 -13.25 25.40 -2.11
N ALA A 293 -14.41 26.03 -1.97
CA ALA A 293 -14.59 27.44 -2.36
C ALA A 293 -14.03 28.35 -1.28
N ALA A 294 -14.39 28.10 -0.02
CA ALA A 294 -13.94 28.87 1.13
C ALA A 294 -12.41 28.89 1.27
N HIS A 295 -11.73 27.74 1.12
CA HIS A 295 -10.26 27.70 1.18
C HIS A 295 -9.56 28.35 -0.02
N GLY A 296 -10.20 28.38 -1.20
CA GLY A 296 -9.65 29.06 -2.37
C GLY A 296 -9.67 30.57 -2.20
N GLU A 297 -10.78 31.12 -1.72
CA GLU A 297 -10.92 32.54 -1.41
C GLU A 297 -9.92 32.99 -0.33
N GLU A 298 -9.68 32.16 0.69
CA GLU A 298 -8.70 32.45 1.75
C GLU A 298 -7.26 32.46 1.21
N THR A 299 -6.90 31.52 0.32
CA THR A 299 -5.56 31.50 -0.29
C THR A 299 -5.34 32.65 -1.27
N ASP A 300 -6.35 33.00 -2.06
CA ASP A 300 -6.29 34.16 -2.96
C ASP A 300 -6.24 35.49 -2.18
N ALA A 301 -7.01 35.61 -1.09
CA ALA A 301 -6.97 36.78 -0.21
C ALA A 301 -5.65 36.90 0.55
N GLU A 302 -5.09 35.78 1.03
CA GLU A 302 -3.78 35.75 1.68
C GLU A 302 -2.66 36.08 0.68
N ALA A 303 -2.74 35.59 -0.57
CA ALA A 303 -1.80 35.95 -1.62
C ALA A 303 -1.89 37.45 -1.98
N ALA A 304 -3.10 38.00 -2.06
CA ALA A 304 -3.32 39.43 -2.28
C ALA A 304 -2.81 40.29 -1.11
N ALA A 305 -3.03 39.86 0.14
CA ALA A 305 -2.58 40.55 1.35
C ALA A 305 -1.06 40.45 1.55
N ARG A 306 -0.45 39.33 1.16
CA ARG A 306 1.01 39.16 1.15
C ARG A 306 1.70 40.02 0.11
N GLY A 307 0.95 40.65 -0.80
CA GLY A 307 1.38 41.87 -1.49
C GLY A 307 2.81 41.75 -1.96
N GLU A 308 3.09 40.71 -2.76
CA GLU A 308 4.30 40.66 -3.55
C GLU A 308 4.27 41.88 -4.48
N GLY A 309 4.83 42.97 -3.96
CA GLY A 309 5.31 44.12 -4.70
C GLY A 309 6.51 43.72 -5.57
N THR A 310 6.42 42.62 -6.31
CA THR A 310 7.36 42.21 -7.36
C THR A 310 6.94 42.85 -8.69
N GLY A 311 6.70 44.16 -8.66
CA GLY A 311 6.14 44.87 -9.81
C GLY A 311 6.31 46.38 -9.78
N ALA A 312 7.46 46.89 -9.32
CA ALA A 312 7.84 48.29 -9.61
C ALA A 312 9.36 48.54 -9.82
N GLU A 313 10.25 47.58 -9.60
CA GLU A 313 11.70 47.76 -9.84
C GLU A 313 12.27 46.73 -10.83
N ALA A 314 11.90 46.86 -12.10
CA ALA A 314 12.71 46.36 -13.22
C ALA A 314 12.47 47.22 -14.47
N MET A 315 12.57 48.55 -14.32
CA MET A 315 12.90 49.40 -15.46
C MET A 315 14.40 49.32 -15.73
N GLY A 316 14.78 48.88 -16.92
CA GLY A 316 16.03 49.29 -17.54
C GLY A 316 16.99 48.17 -17.92
N ARG A 317 16.72 47.54 -19.07
CA ARG A 317 17.65 47.00 -20.09
C ARG A 317 16.76 46.24 -21.09
N GLY A 318 16.30 46.86 -22.17
CA GLY A 318 17.13 47.17 -23.32
C GLY A 318 17.13 45.96 -24.26
N SER A 319 16.05 45.82 -25.05
CA SER A 319 15.93 44.78 -26.08
C SER A 319 16.11 45.42 -27.46
N GLU A 320 17.14 44.97 -28.17
CA GLU A 320 17.29 45.09 -29.62
C GLU A 320 16.30 44.15 -30.34
N PRO A 321 15.84 44.48 -31.55
CA PRO A 321 14.97 43.62 -32.34
C PRO A 321 15.81 42.65 -33.19
N GLY A 322 15.53 41.36 -33.06
CA GLY A 322 16.07 40.32 -33.94
C GLY A 322 14.94 39.46 -34.49
N ASP A 323 14.64 39.67 -35.76
CA ASP A 323 13.74 38.87 -36.58
C ASP A 323 14.22 37.41 -36.67
N ALA A 324 13.32 36.44 -36.49
CA ALA A 324 13.42 35.13 -37.13
C ALA A 324 12.07 34.40 -37.15
N GLU A 325 11.67 34.05 -38.36
CA GLU A 325 10.49 33.29 -38.74
C GLU A 325 10.57 31.82 -38.31
N GLY A 326 9.38 31.22 -38.17
CA GLY A 326 9.13 29.84 -38.60
C GLY A 326 9.31 28.77 -37.52
N SER A 327 8.19 28.12 -37.16
CA SER A 327 7.94 26.68 -37.36
C SER A 327 6.82 26.22 -36.42
N ASP A 328 5.68 25.88 -37.01
CA ASP A 328 4.65 25.04 -36.42
C ASP A 328 5.26 23.65 -36.16
N GLU A 329 5.40 23.23 -34.90
CA GLU A 329 5.62 21.83 -34.57
C GLU A 329 4.88 21.45 -33.28
N ALA A 330 4.06 20.41 -33.40
CA ALA A 330 3.11 19.95 -32.40
C ALA A 330 3.82 19.40 -31.14
N ALA A 331 3.51 20.01 -29.99
CA ALA A 331 4.00 19.58 -28.69
C ALA A 331 3.32 18.27 -28.23
N VAL A 332 4.08 17.18 -28.31
CA VAL A 332 3.86 15.97 -27.52
C VAL A 332 4.60 16.17 -26.18
N CYS A 333 3.85 16.24 -25.08
CA CYS A 333 4.41 16.29 -23.74
C CYS A 333 4.98 14.90 -23.34
N GLU A 334 6.24 14.64 -23.65
CA GLU A 334 7.06 13.65 -22.95
C GLU A 334 7.76 14.34 -21.77
N GLU A 335 7.27 14.09 -20.55
CA GLU A 335 7.96 14.46 -19.32
C GLU A 335 9.10 13.46 -19.06
N ASP A 336 10.30 13.89 -19.44
CA ASP A 336 11.59 13.20 -19.29
C ASP A 336 12.03 13.23 -17.81
N VAL A 337 11.61 12.24 -17.02
CA VAL A 337 12.09 12.05 -15.64
C VAL A 337 13.46 11.34 -15.66
N ARG A 338 14.51 12.09 -15.98
CA ARG A 338 15.89 11.70 -15.67
C ARG A 338 16.20 12.05 -14.21
N ARG A 339 16.01 11.09 -13.31
CA ARG A 339 16.66 11.13 -11.99
C ARG A 339 17.91 10.26 -12.02
N GLU A 340 19.07 10.91 -11.87
CA GLU A 340 20.35 10.28 -11.59
C GLU A 340 20.26 9.39 -10.33
N PRO A 341 20.86 8.19 -10.32
CA PRO A 341 21.02 7.42 -9.10
C PRO A 341 22.23 7.94 -8.31
N ALA A 342 21.97 8.55 -7.16
CA ALA A 342 22.98 8.80 -6.14
C ALA A 342 23.49 7.46 -5.58
N GLY A 343 24.58 6.96 -6.17
CA GLY A 343 25.40 5.91 -5.60
C GLY A 343 26.37 6.51 -4.58
N ARG A 344 26.20 6.19 -3.30
CA ARG A 344 27.32 6.07 -2.35
C ARG A 344 27.28 4.67 -1.78
N GLY A 345 28.22 3.85 -2.24
CA GLY A 345 28.51 2.55 -1.64
C GLY A 345 29.23 2.78 -0.31
N GLU A 346 28.68 2.23 0.76
CA GLU A 346 29.46 1.93 1.96
C GLU A 346 30.09 0.55 1.77
N GLU A 347 31.40 0.56 1.56
CA GLU A 347 32.26 -0.62 1.66
C GLU A 347 32.33 -1.05 3.13
N GLY A 348 31.51 -2.04 3.49
CA GLY A 348 31.68 -2.78 4.74
C GLY A 348 32.89 -3.69 4.65
N ARG A 349 34.00 -3.27 5.27
CA ARG A 349 35.19 -4.10 5.53
C ARG A 349 34.77 -5.31 6.38
N GLY A 350 35.13 -6.49 5.91
CA GLY A 350 35.05 -7.73 6.69
C GLY A 350 36.17 -7.78 7.72
N GLU A 351 35.80 -7.98 8.98
CA GLU A 351 36.71 -8.49 10.01
C GLU A 351 36.50 -10.00 10.14
N GLU A 352 37.51 -10.75 9.71
CA GLU A 352 37.69 -12.16 10.01
C GLU A 352 38.08 -12.33 11.49
N GLY A 353 37.10 -12.68 12.32
CA GLY A 353 37.34 -13.17 13.67
C GLY A 353 37.61 -14.67 13.68
N ARG A 354 38.89 -15.06 13.69
CA ARG A 354 39.35 -16.39 14.08
C ARG A 354 39.02 -16.64 15.55
N GLY A 355 38.40 -17.78 15.85
CA GLY A 355 38.22 -18.28 17.21
C GLY A 355 38.39 -19.80 17.25
N GLU A 356 39.62 -20.21 17.55
CA GLU A 356 39.96 -21.53 18.14
C GLU A 356 39.05 -21.76 19.36
N GLY A 357 38.43 -22.92 19.58
CA GLY A 357 39.11 -24.17 19.89
C GLY A 357 38.99 -24.42 21.41
N ALA A 358 38.03 -25.25 21.83
CA ALA A 358 38.08 -25.92 23.13
C ALA A 358 37.31 -27.23 23.07
N ARG A 359 38.09 -28.32 22.98
CA ARG A 359 37.68 -29.69 23.28
C ARG A 359 37.46 -29.81 24.79
N GLY A 360 36.50 -30.63 25.17
CA GLY A 360 36.29 -31.09 26.55
C GLY A 360 35.34 -32.28 26.53
N GLU A 361 35.92 -33.45 26.29
CA GLU A 361 35.32 -34.75 26.62
C GLU A 361 35.06 -34.83 28.14
N ASP A 362 33.96 -35.51 28.48
CA ASP A 362 33.91 -36.70 29.35
C ASP A 362 32.84 -36.72 30.45
N ALA A 363 32.01 -37.77 30.31
CA ALA A 363 31.76 -38.81 31.30
C ALA A 363 30.49 -38.78 32.19
N ARG A 364 29.85 -39.97 32.16
CA ARG A 364 29.05 -40.70 33.16
C ARG A 364 27.57 -40.31 33.27
N ALA A 365 26.64 -41.21 32.90
CA ALA A 365 26.29 -42.49 33.51
C ALA A 365 25.72 -42.35 34.93
N GLY A 366 24.41 -42.61 35.05
CA GLY A 366 23.67 -42.68 36.32
C GLY A 366 22.24 -43.16 36.09
N GLN A 367 22.07 -44.48 36.12
CA GLN A 367 20.80 -45.17 36.39
C GLN A 367 20.32 -44.85 37.81
N GLU A 368 19.01 -44.74 38.01
CA GLU A 368 18.17 -45.28 39.13
C GLU A 368 16.78 -44.61 39.02
N ALA A 369 15.70 -45.31 38.67
CA ALA A 369 14.93 -46.32 39.40
C ALA A 369 14.00 -45.75 40.49
N LEU A 370 12.69 -46.00 40.30
CA LEU A 370 11.65 -46.30 41.29
C LEU A 370 11.23 -45.22 42.31
N GLY A 371 9.90 -44.99 42.40
CA GLY A 371 9.31 -44.47 43.64
C GLY A 371 7.89 -43.94 43.50
N ARG A 372 6.92 -44.73 43.97
CA ARG A 372 5.48 -44.44 44.06
C ARG A 372 5.15 -43.19 44.90
N GLY A 373 4.01 -42.59 44.55
CA GLY A 373 3.15 -41.78 45.41
C GLY A 373 1.78 -41.70 44.79
#